data_AF-A0A2E7LU08-F1
#
_entry.id   AF-A0A2E7LU08-F1
#
_cell.length_a   1.000
_cell.length_b   1.000
_cell.length_c   1.000
_cell.angle_alpha   90.00
_cell.angle_beta   90.00
_cell.angle_gamma   90.00
#
_symmetry.space_group_name_H-M   'P 1'
#
loop_
_entity.id
_entity.type
_entity.pdbx_description
1 polymer ?
#
loop_
_entity_poly.entity_id
_entity_poly.type
_entity_poly.pdbx_seq_one_letter_code
_entity_poly.pdbx_strand_id
1 'polypeptide(L)'
;MAIITTYPVDTASSQDYLLGTKKSNTGTQINPTKNFTVESVVNSVFQSLPAYADNAAAVAGGLAAGKLFQTTGTAANPLNVAGIVMIVQ
;
A
#
# COMPACT_ATOMS: atom_id res chain seq x y z
N MET A 1 -1.68 37.49 9.13
CA MET A 1 -1.78 37.30 7.66
C MET A 1 -0.94 36.10 7.30
N ALA A 2 -1.48 35.11 6.59
CA ALA A 2 -0.67 34.00 6.09
C ALA A 2 0.22 34.52 4.96
N ILE A 3 1.54 34.33 5.09
CA ILE A 3 2.49 34.57 4.01
C ILE A 3 2.43 33.32 3.12
N ILE A 4 1.97 33.46 1.88
CA ILE A 4 2.00 32.40 0.88
C ILE A 4 3.06 32.81 -0.14
N THR A 5 4.24 32.19 -0.05
CA THR A 5 5.31 32.33 -1.03
C THR A 5 5.22 31.22 -2.07
N THR A 6 5.53 31.54 -3.32
CA THR A 6 5.72 30.54 -4.37
C THR A 6 7.04 29.80 -4.13
N TYR A 7 6.97 28.48 -4.01
CA TYR A 7 8.14 27.62 -3.88
C TYR A 7 8.66 27.21 -5.27
N PRO A 8 9.98 27.01 -5.43
CA PRO A 8 10.53 26.35 -6.62
C PRO A 8 9.83 25.02 -6.85
N VAL A 9 9.49 24.73 -8.09
CA VAL A 9 8.93 23.44 -8.50
C VAL A 9 10.04 22.53 -8.96
N ASP A 10 9.99 21.29 -8.49
CA ASP A 10 10.84 20.19 -8.93
C ASP A 10 9.96 18.96 -9.20
N THR A 11 10.49 18.00 -9.94
CA THR A 11 9.80 16.72 -10.18
C THR A 11 9.85 15.84 -8.95
N ALA A 12 8.72 15.24 -8.58
CA ALA A 12 8.64 14.37 -7.41
C ALA A 12 9.53 13.12 -7.56
N SER A 13 10.23 12.77 -6.48
CA SER A 13 11.11 11.61 -6.33
C SER A 13 10.60 10.67 -5.24
N SER A 14 10.96 9.39 -5.31
CA SER A 14 10.58 8.37 -4.32
C SER A 14 11.03 8.70 -2.89
N GLN A 15 12.13 9.44 -2.76
CA GLN A 15 12.72 9.86 -1.49
C GLN A 15 12.12 11.16 -0.92
N ASP A 16 11.25 11.83 -1.66
CA ASP A 16 10.67 13.10 -1.21
C ASP A 16 9.72 12.87 -0.04
N TYR A 17 9.69 13.87 0.85
CA TYR A 17 8.79 13.86 1.99
C TYR A 17 7.40 14.38 1.63
N LEU A 18 6.38 13.61 1.99
CA LEU A 18 4.99 14.01 2.06
C LEU A 18 4.61 14.25 3.51
N LEU A 19 3.93 15.38 3.76
CA LEU A 19 3.33 15.65 5.05
C LEU A 19 1.92 15.04 5.08
N GLY A 20 1.65 14.22 6.10
CA GLY A 20 0.33 13.65 6.33
C GLY A 20 -0.06 13.69 7.79
N THR A 21 -1.29 13.27 8.08
CA THR A 21 -1.79 13.10 9.45
C THR A 21 -2.17 11.65 9.68
N LYS A 22 -1.72 11.06 10.80
CA LYS A 22 -2.19 9.73 11.19
C LYS A 22 -3.54 9.89 11.86
N LYS A 23 -4.63 9.42 11.25
CA LYS A 23 -5.94 9.38 11.90
C LYS A 23 -5.86 8.55 13.19
N SER A 24 -5.97 9.21 14.33
CA SER A 24 -5.92 8.59 15.66
C SER A 24 -6.88 9.32 16.58
N ASN A 25 -7.87 8.59 17.09
CA ASN A 25 -8.84 9.10 18.07
C ASN A 25 -8.48 8.68 19.50
N THR A 26 -7.32 8.07 19.69
CA THR A 26 -6.80 7.58 20.97
C THR A 26 -5.35 8.03 21.15
N GLY A 27 -4.94 8.23 22.42
CA GLY A 27 -3.58 8.66 22.81
C GLY A 27 -3.50 10.12 23.28
N THR A 28 -2.29 10.56 23.63
CA THR A 28 -1.98 11.91 24.13
C THR A 28 -1.99 12.99 23.03
N GLN A 29 -1.87 12.60 21.76
CA GLN A 29 -1.98 13.48 20.61
C GLN A 29 -2.98 12.90 19.61
N ILE A 30 -4.06 13.64 19.37
CA ILE A 30 -5.08 13.32 18.37
C ILE A 30 -4.55 13.76 17.01
N ASN A 31 -4.66 12.87 16.02
CA ASN A 31 -4.27 13.10 14.62
C ASN A 31 -2.85 13.72 14.42
N PRO A 32 -1.78 13.08 14.93
CA PRO A 32 -0.43 13.64 14.84
C PRO A 32 0.04 13.79 13.38
N THR A 33 0.76 14.88 13.10
CA THR A 33 1.45 15.09 11.82
C THR A 33 2.63 14.14 11.71
N LYS A 34 2.81 13.54 10.54
CA LYS A 34 3.93 12.65 10.23
C LYS A 34 4.50 12.98 8.86
N ASN A 35 5.81 12.76 8.74
CA ASN A 35 6.51 12.78 7.46
C ASN A 35 6.53 11.36 6.91
N PHE A 36 6.10 11.20 5.67
CA PHE A 36 6.18 9.96 4.89
C PHE A 36 7.11 10.19 3.71
N THR A 37 7.72 9.15 3.15
CA THR A 37 8.34 9.25 1.83
C THR A 37 7.29 8.93 0.77
N VAL A 38 7.41 9.46 -0.45
CA VAL A 38 6.56 9.06 -1.59
C VAL A 38 6.55 7.53 -1.70
N GLU A 39 7.73 6.91 -1.59
CA GLU A 39 7.89 5.47 -1.64
C GLU A 39 7.08 4.74 -0.55
N SER A 40 7.11 5.19 0.70
CA SER A 40 6.43 4.47 1.78
C SER A 40 4.91 4.51 1.64
N VAL A 41 4.36 5.58 1.06
CA VAL A 41 2.94 5.68 0.74
C VAL A 41 2.57 4.70 -0.37
N VAL A 42 3.34 4.66 -1.46
CA VAL A 42 3.09 3.72 -2.58
C VAL A 42 3.22 2.26 -2.11
N ASN A 43 4.26 1.94 -1.35
CA ASN A 43 4.51 0.59 -0.84
C ASN A 43 3.49 0.11 0.19
N SER A 44 2.79 1.02 0.88
CA SER A 44 1.74 0.64 1.83
C SER A 44 0.60 -0.18 1.19
N VAL A 45 0.36 0.03 -0.10
CA VAL A 45 -0.64 -0.70 -0.87
C VAL A 45 -0.21 -2.12 -1.16
N PHE A 46 1.08 -2.34 -1.50
CA PHE A 46 1.58 -3.66 -1.91
C PHE A 46 1.99 -4.54 -0.73
N GLN A 47 2.53 -3.98 0.35
CA GLN A 47 2.92 -4.76 1.54
C GLN A 47 1.71 -5.31 2.32
N SER A 48 0.52 -4.77 2.12
CA SER A 48 -0.70 -5.20 2.81
C SER A 48 -1.52 -6.22 2.02
N LEU A 49 -1.06 -6.65 0.84
CA LEU A 49 -1.78 -7.64 0.05
C LEU A 49 -1.74 -9.03 0.72
N PRO A 50 -2.89 -9.66 0.93
CA PRO A 50 -2.93 -11.03 1.42
C PRO A 50 -2.29 -11.97 0.38
N ALA A 51 -1.63 -13.01 0.87
CA ALA A 51 -0.94 -13.98 0.02
C ALA A 51 -1.72 -15.30 -0.05
N TYR A 52 -1.97 -15.80 -1.26
CA TYR A 52 -2.62 -17.09 -1.51
C TYR A 52 -1.90 -17.84 -2.62
N ALA A 53 -2.08 -19.17 -2.71
CA ALA A 53 -1.45 -19.96 -3.76
C ALA A 53 -1.99 -19.60 -5.17
N ASP A 54 -3.31 -19.43 -5.27
CA ASP A 54 -4.04 -19.13 -6.50
C ASP A 54 -5.41 -18.49 -6.19
N ASN A 55 -6.24 -18.29 -7.22
CA ASN A 55 -7.59 -17.73 -7.09
C ASN A 55 -8.49 -18.59 -6.18
N ALA A 56 -8.43 -19.92 -6.29
CA ALA A 56 -9.28 -20.81 -5.51
C ALA A 56 -8.95 -20.72 -4.02
N ALA A 57 -7.66 -20.65 -3.67
CA ALA A 57 -7.21 -20.43 -2.31
C ALA A 57 -7.61 -19.04 -1.78
N ALA A 58 -7.58 -17.99 -2.63
CA ALA A 58 -8.02 -16.65 -2.24
C ALA A 58 -9.53 -16.59 -1.96
N VAL A 59 -10.35 -17.21 -2.82
CA VAL A 59 -11.80 -17.34 -2.60
C VAL A 59 -12.11 -18.14 -1.34
N ALA A 60 -11.43 -19.26 -1.12
CA ALA A 60 -11.56 -20.07 0.10
C ALA A 60 -11.11 -19.31 1.36
N GLY A 61 -10.11 -18.43 1.23
CA GLY A 61 -9.66 -17.51 2.26
C GLY A 61 -10.62 -16.35 2.56
N GLY A 62 -11.77 -16.29 1.88
CA GLY A 62 -12.81 -15.28 2.08
C GLY A 62 -12.56 -13.96 1.34
N LEU A 63 -11.62 -13.92 0.41
CA LEU A 63 -11.34 -12.73 -0.38
C LEU A 63 -12.39 -12.59 -1.49
N ALA A 64 -13.11 -11.47 -1.52
CA ALA A 64 -14.16 -11.20 -2.50
C ALA A 64 -13.60 -10.96 -3.91
N ALA A 65 -14.41 -11.24 -4.94
CA ALA A 65 -14.10 -10.93 -6.33
C ALA A 65 -13.72 -9.45 -6.53
N GLY A 66 -12.75 -9.20 -7.42
CA GLY A 66 -12.20 -7.87 -7.70
C GLY A 66 -11.16 -7.38 -6.69
N LYS A 67 -10.84 -8.14 -5.63
CA LYS A 67 -9.78 -7.79 -4.69
C LYS A 67 -8.42 -8.29 -5.16
N LEU A 68 -7.37 -7.54 -4.83
CA LEU A 68 -5.99 -7.87 -5.13
C LEU A 68 -5.44 -8.85 -4.08
N PHE A 69 -4.65 -9.82 -4.53
CA PHE A 69 -3.83 -10.68 -3.70
C PHE A 69 -2.49 -10.96 -4.39
N GLN A 70 -1.53 -11.51 -3.65
CA GLN A 70 -0.25 -11.93 -4.20
C GLN A 70 -0.06 -13.45 -4.10
N THR A 71 0.73 -14.04 -4.99
CA THR A 71 1.03 -15.47 -4.94
C THR A 71 1.98 -15.82 -3.79
N THR A 72 1.75 -16.96 -3.13
CA THR A 72 2.68 -17.53 -2.15
C THR A 72 3.88 -18.25 -2.79
N GLY A 73 3.81 -18.53 -4.10
CA GLY A 73 4.80 -19.32 -4.83
C GLY A 73 4.65 -20.83 -4.64
N THR A 74 3.58 -21.30 -4.00
CA THR A 74 3.34 -22.73 -3.74
C THR A 74 2.44 -23.42 -4.77
N ALA A 75 1.87 -22.66 -5.71
CA ALA A 75 1.02 -23.20 -6.78
C ALA A 75 1.85 -23.74 -7.96
N ALA A 76 1.18 -24.42 -8.89
CA ALA A 76 1.81 -24.90 -10.12
C ALA A 76 2.26 -23.73 -11.02
N ASN A 77 3.25 -23.98 -11.89
CA ASN A 77 3.68 -23.04 -12.94
C ASN A 77 2.45 -22.57 -13.74
N PRO A 78 2.23 -21.25 -13.92
CA PRO A 78 3.17 -20.12 -13.74
C PRO A 78 3.17 -19.42 -12.38
N LEU A 79 2.42 -19.92 -11.40
CA LEU A 79 2.23 -19.26 -10.09
C LEU A 79 3.22 -19.75 -9.01
N ASN A 80 4.27 -20.47 -9.40
CA ASN A 80 5.30 -21.03 -8.51
C ASN A 80 6.37 -20.01 -8.09
N VAL A 81 6.08 -18.71 -8.23
CA VAL A 81 6.91 -17.59 -7.77
C VAL A 81 6.08 -16.77 -6.79
N ALA A 82 6.66 -16.40 -5.66
CA ALA A 82 5.99 -15.54 -4.68
C ALA A 82 5.95 -14.08 -5.15
N GLY A 83 4.88 -13.37 -4.82
CA GLY A 83 4.76 -11.92 -5.08
C GLY A 83 4.18 -11.53 -6.44
N ILE A 84 3.65 -12.47 -7.23
CA ILE A 84 2.87 -12.14 -8.43
C ILE A 84 1.53 -11.57 -7.99
N VAL A 85 1.20 -10.35 -8.41
CA VAL A 85 -0.08 -9.70 -8.07
C VAL A 85 -1.19 -10.18 -9.02
N MET A 86 -2.28 -10.66 -8.44
CA MET A 86 -3.46 -11.17 -9.14
C MET A 86 -4.74 -10.54 -8.59
N ILE A 87 -5.82 -10.58 -9.38
CA ILE A 87 -7.16 -10.14 -8.98
C ILE A 87 -8.03 -11.38 -8.80
N VAL A 88 -8.74 -11.47 -7.68
CA VAL A 88 -9.74 -12.53 -7.48
C VAL A 88 -10.84 -12.41 -8.53
N GLN A 89 -11.08 -13.48 -9.29
CA GLN A 89 -12.21 -13.60 -10.22
C GLN A 89 -13.44 -14.14 -9.51
#